data_AF-A0A1E4ZJI6-F1
#
_entry.id   AF-A0A1E4ZJI6-F1
#
_cell.length_a   1.000
_cell.length_b   1.000
_cell.length_c   1.000
_cell.angle_alpha   90.00
_cell.angle_beta   90.00
_cell.angle_gamma   90.00
#
_symmetry.space_group_name_H-M   'P 1'
#
loop_
_entity.id
_entity.type
_entity.pdbx_description
1 polymer ?
#
loop_
_entity_poly.entity_id
_entity_poly.type
_entity_poly.pdbx_seq_one_letter_code
_entity_poly.pdbx_strand_id
1 'polypeptide(L)'
;MSWYLKYRDDPWPDKLRKRFDQKYRKRFSDPEDACAEALKNLLFEKLPSTTIRHRDNPDALVHSAFHSCVLDLRRKQYGRAYYPREIEQHGEPVRSIYEAYCFESKQATVIAGELNLQLGFVHECICRINIRDWCRELQTHISLSDELQADMQNDSRLFTKPDQIEQFRLIDEQRISVLFGWWLKDGQGHRSLNATMEASLIKKIRLNPPPPLTDQDRIMIRLLVFEGKSHAETGRIMQLPSSTIGDRKIALFRNFRYYLVELGLIEQ
;
A
#
# COMPACT_ATOMS: atom_id res chain seq x y z
N MET A 1 -43.32 12.71 -2.16
CA MET A 1 -41.90 13.12 -2.30
C MET A 1 -41.07 11.85 -2.17
N SER A 2 -40.23 11.49 -3.15
CA SER A 2 -39.35 10.31 -3.02
C SER A 2 -38.52 10.46 -1.75
N TRP A 3 -38.51 9.46 -0.87
CA TRP A 3 -37.80 9.51 0.41
C TRP A 3 -36.33 9.91 0.21
N TYR A 4 -35.74 9.53 -0.92
CA TYR A 4 -34.40 9.89 -1.35
C TYR A 4 -34.18 11.40 -1.54
N LEU A 5 -35.15 12.12 -2.12
CA LEU A 5 -35.02 13.57 -2.38
C LEU A 5 -34.83 14.35 -1.09
N LYS A 6 -35.47 13.93 0.01
CA LYS A 6 -35.27 14.50 1.35
C LYS A 6 -33.79 14.52 1.78
N TYR A 7 -33.01 13.51 1.39
CA TYR A 7 -31.61 13.35 1.82
C TYR A 7 -30.60 13.90 0.81
N ARG A 8 -30.99 13.97 -0.47
CA ARG A 8 -30.20 14.63 -1.51
C ARG A 8 -30.23 16.15 -1.34
N ASP A 9 -31.37 16.70 -0.94
CA ASP A 9 -31.57 18.12 -0.78
C ASP A 9 -31.19 18.61 0.63
N ASP A 10 -30.91 19.91 0.75
CA ASP A 10 -30.47 20.60 1.98
C ASP A 10 -31.49 20.39 3.13
N PRO A 11 -31.11 20.10 4.40
CA PRO A 11 -29.81 20.28 5.08
C PRO A 11 -29.02 18.99 5.42
N TRP A 12 -29.27 17.88 4.73
CA TRP A 12 -28.64 16.59 5.10
C TRP A 12 -27.14 16.49 4.82
N PRO A 13 -26.62 16.91 3.64
CA PRO A 13 -25.18 16.90 3.37
C PRO A 13 -24.38 17.66 4.43
N ASP A 14 -24.87 18.81 4.88
CA ASP A 14 -24.24 19.63 5.91
C ASP A 14 -24.24 18.95 7.29
N LYS A 15 -25.34 18.30 7.67
CA LYS A 15 -25.40 17.53 8.93
C LYS A 15 -24.40 16.38 8.92
N LEU A 16 -24.27 15.68 7.80
CA LEU A 16 -23.32 14.57 7.64
C LEU A 16 -21.88 15.06 7.60
N ARG A 17 -21.61 16.21 6.96
CA ARG A 17 -20.29 16.88 6.99
C ARG A 17 -19.88 17.25 8.42
N LYS A 18 -20.78 17.91 9.19
CA LYS A 18 -20.52 18.22 10.61
C LYS A 18 -20.20 16.96 11.43
N ARG A 19 -20.94 15.86 11.20
CA ARG A 19 -20.67 14.58 11.85
C ARG A 19 -19.32 13.99 11.43
N PHE A 20 -18.95 14.11 10.16
CA PHE A 20 -17.65 13.69 9.66
C PHE A 20 -16.53 14.45 10.34
N ASP A 21 -16.67 15.78 10.41
CA ASP A 21 -15.68 16.64 11.04
C ASP A 21 -15.44 16.29 12.51
N GLN A 22 -16.52 15.99 13.24
CA GLN A 22 -16.47 15.63 14.65
C GLN A 22 -15.82 14.25 14.89
N LYS A 23 -16.12 13.25 14.06
CA LYS A 23 -15.81 11.84 14.37
C LYS A 23 -14.67 11.25 13.53
N TYR A 24 -14.49 11.72 12.30
CA TYR A 24 -13.66 11.06 11.30
C TYR A 24 -12.55 11.96 10.72
N ARG A 25 -12.64 13.29 10.81
CA ARG A 25 -11.67 14.24 10.21
C ARG A 25 -10.20 13.85 10.42
N LYS A 26 -9.82 13.52 11.65
CA LYS A 26 -8.44 13.18 12.03
C LYS A 26 -7.94 11.82 11.51
N ARG A 27 -8.83 11.03 10.91
CA ARG A 27 -8.53 9.67 10.40
C ARG A 27 -8.16 9.65 8.92
N PHE A 28 -8.22 10.80 8.24
CA PHE A 28 -7.93 10.92 6.81
C PHE A 28 -6.85 11.99 6.59
N SER A 29 -5.97 11.75 5.63
CA SER A 29 -4.93 12.71 5.22
C SER A 29 -5.53 13.92 4.51
N ASP A 30 -6.57 13.71 3.71
CA ASP A 30 -7.39 14.76 3.10
C ASP A 30 -8.85 14.60 3.53
N PRO A 31 -9.25 15.23 4.64
CA PRO A 31 -10.59 15.06 5.18
C PRO A 31 -11.68 15.72 4.34
N GLU A 32 -11.35 16.74 3.54
CA GLU A 32 -12.34 17.42 2.70
C GLU A 32 -12.71 16.56 1.49
N ASP A 33 -11.70 16.01 0.81
CA ASP A 33 -11.90 15.07 -0.29
C ASP A 33 -12.59 13.79 0.19
N ALA A 34 -12.15 13.22 1.32
CA ALA A 34 -12.77 12.02 1.90
C ALA A 34 -14.24 12.25 2.29
N CYS A 35 -14.58 13.42 2.85
CA CYS A 35 -15.97 13.75 3.15
C CYS A 35 -16.81 13.90 1.88
N ALA A 36 -16.25 14.53 0.83
CA ALA A 36 -16.93 14.71 -0.45
C ALA A 36 -17.18 13.36 -1.15
N GLU A 37 -16.18 12.47 -1.19
CA GLU A 37 -16.29 11.12 -1.74
C GLU A 37 -17.31 10.29 -0.94
N ALA A 38 -17.30 10.38 0.40
CA ALA A 38 -18.25 9.65 1.25
C ALA A 38 -19.70 10.08 0.99
N LEU A 39 -19.94 11.40 0.86
CA LEU A 39 -21.25 11.96 0.53
C LEU A 39 -21.69 11.56 -0.88
N LYS A 40 -20.77 11.59 -1.85
CA LYS A 40 -21.05 11.15 -3.22
C LYS A 40 -21.48 9.68 -3.26
N ASN A 41 -20.70 8.79 -2.65
CA ASN A 41 -21.00 7.36 -2.62
C ASN A 41 -22.31 7.08 -1.88
N LEU A 42 -22.59 7.82 -0.81
CA LEU A 42 -23.88 7.72 -0.12
C LEU A 42 -25.05 8.12 -1.04
N LEU A 43 -25.00 9.32 -1.61
CA LEU A 43 -26.12 9.94 -2.32
C LEU A 43 -26.36 9.36 -3.71
N PHE A 44 -25.32 8.90 -4.40
CA PHE A 44 -25.43 8.46 -5.80
C PHE A 44 -25.32 6.95 -5.96
N GLU A 45 -24.79 6.22 -4.97
CA GLU A 45 -24.62 4.77 -5.07
C GLU A 45 -25.45 4.02 -4.02
N LYS A 46 -25.27 4.32 -2.72
CA LYS A 46 -25.89 3.54 -1.64
C LYS A 46 -27.37 3.83 -1.44
N LEU A 47 -27.78 5.09 -1.30
CA LEU A 47 -29.19 5.41 -1.03
C LEU A 47 -30.11 5.05 -2.22
N PRO A 48 -29.76 5.34 -3.50
CA PRO A 48 -30.59 4.95 -4.63
C PRO A 48 -30.78 3.44 -4.78
N SER A 49 -29.80 2.63 -4.33
CA SER A 49 -29.87 1.17 -4.37
C SER A 49 -30.57 0.54 -3.16
N THR A 50 -30.91 1.33 -2.13
CA THR A 50 -31.52 0.82 -0.91
C THR A 50 -33.05 0.83 -0.99
N THR A 51 -33.69 -0.30 -0.70
CA THR A 51 -35.16 -0.37 -0.60
C THR A 51 -35.59 -0.21 0.85
N ILE A 52 -36.31 0.87 1.18
CA ILE A 52 -36.82 1.12 2.53
C ILE A 52 -38.12 0.35 2.76
N ARG A 53 -38.22 -0.37 3.88
CA ARG A 53 -39.46 -1.01 4.33
C ARG A 53 -40.23 -0.08 5.27
N HIS A 54 -41.54 -0.25 5.34
CA HIS A 54 -42.46 0.64 6.09
C HIS A 54 -42.18 0.80 7.60
N ARG A 55 -41.31 -0.02 8.20
CA ARG A 55 -40.93 0.05 9.63
C ARG A 55 -39.53 0.60 9.88
N ASP A 56 -38.77 0.89 8.83
CA ASP A 56 -37.39 1.32 8.97
C ASP A 56 -37.33 2.79 9.39
N ASN A 57 -36.37 3.14 10.26
CA ASN A 57 -36.04 4.52 10.56
C ASN A 57 -35.08 5.03 9.46
N PRO A 58 -35.55 5.84 8.50
CA PRO A 58 -34.75 6.20 7.33
C PRO A 58 -33.57 7.11 7.69
N ASP A 59 -33.69 7.91 8.76
CA ASP A 59 -32.60 8.77 9.25
C ASP A 59 -31.47 7.93 9.87
N ALA A 60 -31.81 6.90 10.65
CA ALA A 60 -30.84 5.95 11.19
C ALA A 60 -30.14 5.16 10.07
N LEU A 61 -30.90 4.77 9.04
CA LEU A 61 -30.37 4.09 7.86
C LEU A 61 -29.35 4.97 7.13
N VAL A 62 -29.67 6.25 6.89
CA VAL A 62 -28.76 7.19 6.22
C VAL A 62 -27.48 7.40 7.03
N HIS A 63 -27.57 7.51 8.36
CA HIS A 63 -26.39 7.59 9.22
C HIS A 63 -25.54 6.32 9.19
N SER A 64 -26.16 5.14 9.18
CA SER A 64 -25.48 3.86 9.08
C SER A 64 -24.79 3.71 7.72
N ALA A 65 -25.51 4.00 6.63
CA ALA A 65 -24.96 3.96 5.28
C ALA A 65 -23.81 4.95 5.09
N PHE A 66 -23.92 6.17 5.63
CA PHE A 66 -22.83 7.14 5.59
C PHE A 66 -21.59 6.64 6.35
N HIS A 67 -21.80 6.04 7.53
CA HIS A 67 -20.71 5.42 8.28
C HIS A 67 -20.04 4.30 7.49
N SER A 68 -20.81 3.44 6.83
CA SER A 68 -20.29 2.40 5.95
C SER A 68 -19.47 2.99 4.79
N CYS A 69 -19.95 4.03 4.11
CA CYS A 69 -19.18 4.74 3.08
C CYS A 69 -17.84 5.26 3.61
N VAL A 70 -17.83 5.90 4.78
CA VAL A 70 -16.60 6.40 5.42
C VAL A 70 -15.64 5.25 5.76
N LEU A 71 -16.16 4.12 6.26
CA LEU A 71 -15.34 2.93 6.52
C LEU A 71 -14.77 2.32 5.24
N ASP A 72 -15.56 2.28 4.16
CA ASP A 72 -15.12 1.75 2.87
C ASP A 72 -14.01 2.63 2.26
N LEU A 73 -14.09 3.95 2.40
CA LEU A 73 -13.00 4.86 2.03
C LEU A 73 -11.75 4.64 2.87
N ARG A 74 -11.91 4.49 4.18
CA ARG A 74 -10.78 4.17 5.07
C ARG A 74 -10.14 2.84 4.68
N ARG A 75 -10.94 1.83 4.33
CA ARG A 75 -10.46 0.53 3.82
C ARG A 75 -9.75 0.65 2.49
N LYS A 76 -10.24 1.50 1.58
CA LYS A 76 -9.60 1.78 0.29
C LYS A 76 -8.27 2.52 0.45
N GLN A 77 -8.13 3.33 1.50
CA GLN A 77 -6.91 4.09 1.78
C GLN A 77 -5.86 3.28 2.57
N TYR A 78 -6.28 2.49 3.56
CA TYR A 78 -5.39 1.86 4.55
C TYR A 78 -5.51 0.33 4.61
N GLY A 79 -6.40 -0.29 3.83
CA GLY A 79 -6.69 -1.73 3.88
C GLY A 79 -7.76 -2.10 4.91
N ARG A 80 -8.17 -3.38 4.93
CA ARG A 80 -9.06 -3.92 5.97
C ARG A 80 -8.26 -4.20 7.23
N ALA A 81 -8.73 -3.69 8.36
CA ALA A 81 -8.12 -4.00 9.64
C ALA A 81 -8.49 -5.42 10.10
N TYR A 82 -7.50 -6.30 10.16
CA TYR A 82 -7.58 -7.54 10.92
C TYR A 82 -6.88 -7.32 12.25
N TYR A 83 -7.60 -7.60 13.34
CA TYR A 83 -7.03 -7.52 14.68
C TYR A 83 -6.61 -8.93 15.10
N PRO A 84 -5.38 -9.13 15.58
CA PRO A 84 -5.02 -10.35 16.29
C PRO A 84 -6.04 -10.60 17.42
N ARG A 85 -6.39 -11.87 17.68
CA ARG A 85 -7.40 -12.23 18.70
C ARG A 85 -7.08 -11.64 20.06
N GLU A 86 -5.79 -11.50 20.37
CA GLU A 86 -5.28 -10.89 21.58
C GLU A 86 -5.65 -9.41 21.66
N ILE A 87 -5.52 -8.66 20.56
CA ILE A 87 -5.96 -7.26 20.46
C ILE A 87 -7.50 -7.19 20.57
N GLU A 88 -8.22 -8.15 19.99
CA GLU A 88 -9.68 -8.19 20.11
C GLU A 88 -10.15 -8.34 21.55
N GLN A 89 -9.45 -9.11 22.37
CA GLN A 89 -9.78 -9.36 23.78
C GLN A 89 -9.50 -8.18 24.70
N HIS A 90 -8.62 -7.26 24.31
CA HIS A 90 -8.24 -6.10 25.12
C HIS A 90 -9.18 -4.90 25.01
N GLY A 91 -10.22 -4.99 24.17
CA GLY A 91 -11.27 -3.98 24.05
C GLY A 91 -10.93 -2.78 23.15
N GLU A 92 -11.90 -1.86 23.02
CA GLU A 92 -11.87 -0.75 22.05
C GLU A 92 -10.65 0.21 22.16
N PRO A 93 -10.15 0.56 23.36
CA PRO A 93 -9.01 1.46 23.47
C PRO A 93 -7.72 0.88 22.87
N VAL A 94 -7.46 -0.40 23.11
CA VAL A 94 -6.27 -1.09 22.59
C VAL A 94 -6.39 -1.33 21.09
N ARG A 95 -7.60 -1.64 20.59
CA ARG A 95 -7.87 -1.69 19.14
C ARG A 95 -7.61 -0.35 18.47
N SER A 96 -8.08 0.75 19.07
CA SER A 96 -7.88 2.10 18.53
C SER A 96 -6.39 2.49 18.49
N ILE A 97 -5.61 2.12 19.52
CA ILE A 97 -4.16 2.31 19.52
C ILE A 97 -3.51 1.47 18.42
N TYR A 98 -3.90 0.20 18.28
CA TYR A 98 -3.40 -0.71 17.24
C TYR A 98 -3.68 -0.17 15.83
N GLU A 99 -4.90 0.32 15.58
CA GLU A 99 -5.26 0.98 14.32
C GLU A 99 -4.38 2.19 14.03
N ALA A 100 -4.32 3.11 14.99
CA ALA A 100 -3.60 4.35 14.80
C ALA A 100 -2.09 4.12 14.62
N TYR A 101 -1.54 3.11 15.29
CA TYR A 101 -0.11 2.78 15.23
C TYR A 101 0.27 1.92 14.02
N CYS A 102 -0.38 0.76 13.84
CA CYS A 102 -0.03 -0.20 12.78
C CYS A 102 -0.55 0.23 11.39
N PHE A 103 -1.75 0.80 11.30
CA PHE A 103 -2.36 1.15 10.00
C PHE A 103 -2.12 2.61 9.64
N GLU A 104 -2.42 3.52 10.57
CA GLU A 104 -2.31 4.96 10.30
C GLU A 104 -0.90 5.50 10.52
N SER A 105 0.01 4.67 11.06
CA SER A 105 1.43 5.00 11.25
C SER A 105 1.69 6.22 12.14
N LYS A 106 0.77 6.51 13.07
CA LYS A 106 0.85 7.66 13.96
C LYS A 106 1.83 7.43 15.10
N GLN A 107 2.46 8.51 15.56
CA GLN A 107 3.34 8.49 16.73
C GLN A 107 2.53 8.40 18.03
N ALA A 108 3.11 7.80 19.07
CA ALA A 108 2.46 7.60 20.38
C ALA A 108 1.89 8.90 20.98
N THR A 109 2.60 10.02 20.82
CA THR A 109 2.17 11.35 21.27
C THR A 109 0.90 11.83 20.58
N VAL A 110 0.80 11.60 19.27
CA VAL A 110 -0.39 11.93 18.47
C VAL A 110 -1.56 11.05 18.87
N ILE A 111 -1.33 9.74 19.02
CA ILE A 111 -2.35 8.76 19.42
C ILE A 111 -2.93 9.10 20.80
N ALA A 112 -2.06 9.41 21.77
CA ALA A 112 -2.47 9.80 23.11
C ALA A 112 -3.36 11.06 23.10
N GLY A 113 -2.98 12.07 22.32
CA GLY A 113 -3.77 13.31 22.17
C GLY A 113 -5.10 13.11 21.45
N GLU A 114 -5.15 12.25 20.43
CA GLU A 114 -6.38 11.99 19.67
C GLU A 114 -7.39 11.12 20.42
N LEU A 115 -6.90 10.10 21.13
CA LEU A 115 -7.74 9.16 21.89
C LEU A 115 -8.02 9.65 23.32
N ASN A 116 -7.44 10.78 23.73
CA ASN A 116 -7.50 11.29 25.11
C ASN A 116 -7.05 10.24 26.14
N LEU A 117 -5.93 9.57 25.85
CA LEU A 117 -5.34 8.52 26.68
C LEU A 117 -4.02 8.98 27.29
N GLN A 118 -3.62 8.36 28.41
CA GLN A 118 -2.31 8.62 29.00
C GLN A 118 -1.18 8.11 28.09
N LEU A 119 -0.18 8.96 27.84
CA LEU A 119 0.93 8.65 26.94
C LEU A 119 1.71 7.39 27.37
N GLY A 120 1.89 7.17 28.68
CA GLY A 120 2.55 5.97 29.21
C GLY A 120 1.82 4.67 28.83
N PHE A 121 0.49 4.67 28.91
CA PHE A 121 -0.34 3.53 28.51
C PHE A 121 -0.25 3.26 27.00
N VAL A 122 -0.24 4.32 26.17
CA VAL A 122 -0.07 4.19 24.72
C VAL A 122 1.30 3.61 24.37
N HIS A 123 2.38 4.06 25.04
CA HIS A 123 3.72 3.49 24.87
C HIS A 123 3.79 2.03 25.28
N GLU A 124 3.18 1.65 26.40
CA GLU A 124 3.13 0.26 26.84
C GLU A 124 2.43 -0.63 25.80
N CYS A 125 1.29 -0.19 25.28
CA CYS A 125 0.57 -0.90 24.22
C CYS A 125 1.42 -1.04 22.94
N ILE A 126 2.07 0.04 22.49
CA ILE A 126 2.93 0.03 21.30
C ILE A 126 4.13 -0.89 21.51
N CYS A 127 4.77 -0.86 22.67
CA CYS A 127 5.86 -1.79 23.00
C CYS A 127 5.40 -3.25 22.92
N ARG A 128 4.22 -3.57 23.46
CA ARG A 128 3.65 -4.92 23.35
C ARG A 128 3.36 -5.31 21.91
N ILE A 129 2.79 -4.40 21.11
CA ILE A 129 2.54 -4.61 19.67
C ILE A 129 3.84 -4.92 18.93
N ASN A 130 4.92 -4.18 19.22
CA ASN A 130 6.23 -4.39 18.59
C ASN A 130 6.91 -5.68 19.01
N ILE A 131 6.90 -6.02 20.31
CA ILE A 131 7.49 -7.27 20.83
C ILE A 131 6.82 -8.50 20.20
N ARG A 132 5.52 -8.41 19.97
CA ARG A 132 4.72 -9.49 19.39
C ARG A 132 4.65 -9.46 17.86
N ASP A 133 5.25 -8.46 17.24
CA ASP A 133 5.29 -8.28 15.78
C ASP A 133 3.88 -8.22 15.14
N TRP A 134 2.88 -7.76 15.89
CA TRP A 134 1.47 -7.81 15.48
C TRP A 134 1.13 -6.92 14.30
N CYS A 135 2.00 -5.99 13.89
CA CYS A 135 1.76 -5.19 12.69
C CYS A 135 2.08 -5.97 11.39
N ARG A 136 2.75 -7.13 11.43
CA ARG A 136 3.10 -7.92 10.23
C ARG A 136 1.98 -8.81 9.69
N GLU A 137 1.01 -9.19 10.51
CA GLU A 137 -0.11 -10.08 10.13
C GLU A 137 -1.21 -9.39 9.31
N LEU A 138 -0.92 -8.26 8.65
CA LEU A 138 -1.83 -7.58 7.73
C LEU A 138 -1.94 -8.37 6.42
N GLN A 139 -2.57 -9.55 6.49
CA GLN A 139 -3.00 -10.28 5.31
C GLN A 139 -4.07 -9.45 4.60
N THR A 140 -3.70 -8.89 3.45
CA THR A 140 -4.61 -8.29 2.48
C THR A 140 -5.51 -9.39 1.93
N HIS A 141 -6.60 -9.69 2.64
CA HIS A 141 -7.67 -10.48 2.08
C HIS A 141 -8.46 -9.60 1.12
N ILE A 142 -8.19 -9.79 -0.16
CA ILE A 142 -8.96 -9.21 -1.28
C ILE A 142 -10.40 -9.69 -1.12
N SER A 143 -11.34 -8.75 -1.11
CA SER A 143 -12.77 -9.08 -1.14
C SER A 143 -13.06 -9.68 -2.51
N LEU A 144 -13.83 -10.77 -2.60
CA LEU A 144 -14.26 -11.37 -3.89
C LEU A 144 -14.98 -10.38 -4.83
N SER A 145 -15.45 -9.23 -4.31
CA SER A 145 -16.00 -8.12 -5.11
C SER A 145 -14.93 -7.31 -5.87
N ASP A 146 -13.69 -7.34 -5.38
CA ASP A 146 -12.60 -6.50 -5.84
C ASP A 146 -11.77 -7.20 -6.92
N GLU A 147 -11.88 -8.53 -7.10
CA GLU A 147 -11.21 -9.25 -8.18
C GLU A 147 -11.69 -8.78 -9.57
N LEU A 148 -12.97 -8.43 -9.71
CA LEU A 148 -13.53 -7.93 -10.96
C LEU A 148 -13.19 -6.45 -11.26
N GLN A 149 -12.72 -5.69 -10.28
CA GLN A 149 -12.25 -4.30 -10.47
C GLN A 149 -10.72 -4.15 -10.40
N ALA A 150 -10.02 -5.07 -9.73
CA ALA A 150 -8.57 -5.09 -9.61
C ALA A 150 -7.88 -5.37 -10.96
N ASP A 151 -8.52 -6.15 -11.84
CA ASP A 151 -8.02 -6.36 -13.21
C ASP A 151 -8.08 -5.08 -14.08
N MET A 152 -8.83 -4.04 -13.65
CA MET A 152 -8.91 -2.76 -14.36
C MET A 152 -8.13 -1.60 -13.71
N GLN A 153 -7.56 -1.76 -12.50
CA GLN A 153 -6.93 -0.64 -11.75
C GLN A 153 -5.55 -0.94 -11.11
N ASN A 154 -4.92 -2.08 -11.41
CA ASN A 154 -3.67 -2.54 -10.77
C ASN A 154 -2.38 -1.73 -11.09
N ASP A 155 -2.47 -0.43 -11.39
CA ASP A 155 -1.31 0.43 -11.73
C ASP A 155 -1.03 1.57 -10.74
N SER A 156 -1.74 1.66 -9.61
CA SER A 156 -1.44 2.70 -8.61
C SER A 156 -1.95 2.35 -7.23
N ARG A 157 -1.08 1.77 -6.38
CA ARG A 157 -0.96 2.03 -4.92
C ARG A 157 -0.03 1.01 -4.26
N LEU A 158 1.25 1.38 -4.15
CA LEU A 158 2.19 0.82 -3.18
C LEU A 158 2.82 2.01 -2.43
N PHE A 159 2.28 2.35 -1.26
CA PHE A 159 2.97 3.24 -0.31
C PHE A 159 3.30 2.43 0.95
N THR A 160 4.58 2.14 1.12
CA THR A 160 5.18 1.53 2.31
C THR A 160 6.18 2.55 2.88
N LYS A 161 6.30 2.61 4.22
CA LYS A 161 7.08 3.60 4.99
C LYS A 161 8.55 3.73 4.50
N PRO A 162 9.17 4.95 4.47
CA PRO A 162 10.44 5.16 3.75
C PRO A 162 11.71 4.70 4.49
N ASP A 163 11.82 4.82 5.81
CA ASP A 163 13.16 4.96 6.40
C ASP A 163 13.93 3.69 6.81
N GLN A 164 13.32 2.50 6.87
CA GLN A 164 14.06 1.24 7.13
C GLN A 164 14.09 0.32 5.90
N ILE A 165 13.13 0.50 4.98
CA ILE A 165 13.06 -0.23 3.73
C ILE A 165 14.11 0.31 2.75
N GLU A 166 14.47 1.59 2.79
CA GLU A 166 15.50 2.14 1.90
C GLU A 166 16.88 1.54 2.11
N GLN A 167 17.31 1.24 3.34
CA GLN A 167 18.64 0.64 3.58
C GLN A 167 18.72 -0.82 3.13
N PHE A 168 17.66 -1.62 3.37
CA PHE A 168 17.57 -2.99 2.86
C PHE A 168 17.36 -3.01 1.34
N ARG A 169 16.54 -2.11 0.78
CA ARG A 169 16.36 -1.93 -0.67
C ARG A 169 17.66 -1.51 -1.34
N LEU A 170 18.47 -0.64 -0.74
CA LEU A 170 19.77 -0.23 -1.31
C LEU A 170 20.75 -1.40 -1.36
N ILE A 171 20.83 -2.23 -0.31
CA ILE A 171 21.70 -3.41 -0.28
C ILE A 171 21.21 -4.48 -1.28
N ASP A 172 19.90 -4.69 -1.36
CA ASP A 172 19.31 -5.61 -2.33
C ASP A 172 19.41 -5.08 -3.76
N GLU A 173 19.19 -3.80 -4.02
CA GLU A 173 19.33 -3.17 -5.33
C GLU A 173 20.78 -3.19 -5.82
N GLN A 174 21.77 -3.02 -4.93
CA GLN A 174 23.18 -3.17 -5.30
C GLN A 174 23.51 -4.62 -5.66
N ARG A 175 23.08 -5.60 -4.86
CA ARG A 175 23.28 -7.03 -5.15
C ARG A 175 22.57 -7.46 -6.43
N ILE A 176 21.32 -7.03 -6.60
CA ILE A 176 20.50 -7.24 -7.79
C ILE A 176 21.18 -6.61 -9.00
N SER A 177 21.64 -5.35 -8.91
CA SER A 177 22.33 -4.65 -10.00
C SER A 177 23.59 -5.39 -10.46
N VAL A 178 24.37 -5.94 -9.54
CA VAL A 178 25.57 -6.72 -9.88
C VAL A 178 25.22 -8.04 -10.55
N LEU A 179 24.21 -8.77 -10.05
CA LEU A 179 23.74 -10.03 -10.65
C LEU A 179 23.09 -9.80 -12.02
N PHE A 180 22.33 -8.72 -12.16
CA PHE A 180 21.73 -8.28 -13.42
C PHE A 180 22.82 -7.88 -14.41
N GLY A 181 23.89 -7.24 -13.92
CA GLY A 181 25.01 -6.87 -14.74
C GLY A 181 25.82 -8.06 -15.27
N TRP A 182 25.94 -9.11 -14.46
CA TRP A 182 26.49 -10.41 -14.89
C TRP A 182 25.64 -11.08 -15.96
N TRP A 183 24.30 -11.01 -15.81
CA TRP A 183 23.37 -11.56 -16.78
C TRP A 183 23.43 -10.86 -18.15
N LEU A 184 23.55 -9.54 -18.17
CA LEU A 184 23.63 -8.76 -19.41
C LEU A 184 24.95 -8.90 -20.18
N LYS A 185 26.04 -9.31 -19.51
CA LYS A 185 27.38 -9.42 -20.11
C LYS A 185 27.78 -10.86 -20.47
N ASP A 186 26.84 -11.81 -20.54
CA ASP A 186 27.11 -13.24 -20.80
C ASP A 186 28.20 -13.84 -19.89
N GLY A 187 28.32 -13.34 -18.66
CA GLY A 187 29.35 -13.77 -17.72
C GLY A 187 30.79 -13.46 -18.12
N GLN A 188 31.02 -12.53 -19.06
CA GLN A 188 32.35 -12.01 -19.34
C GLN A 188 32.59 -10.68 -18.63
N GLY A 189 33.27 -10.77 -17.48
CA GLY A 189 34.02 -9.65 -16.92
C GLY A 189 33.23 -8.74 -15.97
N HIS A 190 33.09 -9.17 -14.73
CA HIS A 190 33.26 -8.26 -13.59
C HIS A 190 34.00 -8.97 -12.47
N ARG A 191 35.26 -8.57 -12.22
CA ARG A 191 36.01 -8.91 -11.02
C ARG A 191 35.39 -8.14 -9.86
N SER A 192 34.88 -8.83 -8.84
CA SER A 192 34.81 -8.42 -7.42
C SER A 192 33.53 -8.88 -6.69
N LEU A 193 33.20 -10.17 -6.74
CA LEU A 193 32.46 -10.84 -5.66
C LEU A 193 33.16 -12.17 -5.38
N ASN A 194 33.22 -12.57 -4.11
CA ASN A 194 33.95 -13.75 -3.63
C ASN A 194 33.80 -14.97 -4.57
N ALA A 195 34.91 -15.43 -5.15
CA ALA A 195 34.97 -16.42 -6.24
C ALA A 195 34.23 -17.74 -5.96
N THR A 196 34.05 -18.11 -4.69
CA THR A 196 33.34 -19.32 -4.27
C THR A 196 31.82 -19.16 -4.27
N MET A 197 31.31 -17.96 -3.97
CA MET A 197 29.87 -17.66 -4.02
C MET A 197 29.42 -17.48 -5.47
N GLU A 198 30.26 -16.85 -6.30
CA GLU A 198 30.06 -16.68 -7.74
C GLU A 198 29.84 -18.02 -8.47
N ALA A 199 30.65 -19.05 -8.22
CA ALA A 199 30.58 -20.29 -9.01
C ALA A 199 29.25 -21.06 -8.85
N SER A 200 28.67 -21.11 -7.63
CA SER A 200 27.39 -21.80 -7.39
C SER A 200 26.20 -20.99 -7.94
N LEU A 201 26.26 -19.66 -7.78
CA LEU A 201 25.30 -18.70 -8.34
C LEU A 201 25.26 -18.75 -9.86
N ILE A 202 26.43 -18.67 -10.50
CA ILE A 202 26.59 -18.75 -11.96
C ILE A 202 26.09 -20.11 -12.47
N LYS A 203 26.39 -21.21 -11.78
CA LYS A 203 25.88 -22.54 -12.16
C LYS A 203 24.35 -22.60 -12.10
N LYS A 204 23.72 -22.06 -11.04
CA LYS A 204 22.25 -22.01 -10.92
C LYS A 204 21.59 -21.13 -12.01
N ILE A 205 22.16 -19.96 -12.29
CA ILE A 205 21.67 -19.03 -13.33
C ILE A 205 21.95 -19.53 -14.76
N ARG A 206 22.92 -20.43 -14.95
CA ARG A 206 23.12 -21.11 -16.25
C ARG A 206 22.14 -22.27 -16.46
N LEU A 207 21.83 -23.00 -15.40
CA LEU A 207 20.91 -24.14 -15.45
C LEU A 207 19.45 -23.70 -15.59
N ASN A 208 19.10 -22.58 -14.96
CA ASN A 208 17.86 -21.87 -15.18
C ASN A 208 18.27 -20.47 -15.61
N PRO A 209 18.08 -20.07 -16.87
CA PRO A 209 18.29 -18.69 -17.29
C PRO A 209 17.04 -17.84 -16.98
N PRO A 210 17.21 -16.58 -16.58
CA PRO A 210 16.10 -15.65 -16.42
C PRO A 210 15.39 -15.38 -17.75
N PRO A 211 14.13 -14.89 -17.71
CA PRO A 211 13.36 -14.57 -18.91
C PRO A 211 14.12 -13.59 -19.82
N PRO A 212 14.16 -13.81 -21.14
CA PRO A 212 14.90 -12.94 -22.05
C PRO A 212 14.37 -11.50 -22.01
N LEU A 213 15.27 -10.54 -21.87
CA LEU A 213 14.94 -9.11 -21.97
C LEU A 213 14.74 -8.69 -23.42
N THR A 214 13.86 -7.71 -23.60
CA THR A 214 13.78 -6.98 -24.87
C THR A 214 15.04 -6.15 -25.10
N ASP A 215 15.34 -5.82 -26.35
CA ASP A 215 16.50 -4.98 -26.67
C ASP A 215 16.39 -3.57 -26.04
N GLN A 216 15.17 -3.04 -25.90
CA GLN A 216 14.92 -1.79 -25.20
C GLN A 216 15.29 -1.90 -23.71
N ASP A 217 14.91 -2.99 -23.04
CA ASP A 217 15.20 -3.19 -21.62
C ASP A 217 16.70 -3.39 -21.37
N ARG A 218 17.40 -4.07 -22.28
CA ARG A 218 18.86 -4.22 -22.23
C ARG A 218 19.57 -2.87 -22.33
N ILE A 219 19.16 -2.04 -23.28
CA ILE A 219 19.72 -0.68 -23.47
C ILE A 219 19.43 0.18 -22.25
N MET A 220 18.19 0.14 -21.74
CA MET A 220 17.78 0.92 -20.56
C MET A 220 18.65 0.57 -19.34
N ILE A 221 18.80 -0.71 -19.04
CA ILE A 221 19.57 -1.14 -17.87
C ILE A 221 21.06 -0.86 -18.05
N ARG A 222 21.58 -0.97 -19.27
CA ARG A 222 22.95 -0.54 -19.57
C ARG A 222 23.17 0.93 -19.18
N LEU A 223 22.30 1.82 -19.65
CA LEU A 223 22.40 3.26 -19.38
C LEU A 223 22.28 3.58 -17.89
N LEU A 224 21.33 2.95 -17.20
CA LEU A 224 21.03 3.24 -15.79
C LEU A 224 22.05 2.64 -14.82
N VAL A 225 22.39 1.36 -14.99
CA VAL A 225 23.16 0.60 -13.99
C VAL A 225 24.66 0.68 -14.25
N PHE A 226 25.07 0.66 -15.51
CA PHE A 226 26.49 0.61 -15.85
C PHE A 226 27.08 1.96 -16.23
N GLU A 227 26.29 2.80 -16.89
CA GLU A 227 26.73 4.13 -17.32
C GLU A 227 26.31 5.23 -16.34
N GLY A 228 25.57 4.87 -15.28
CA GLY A 228 25.17 5.77 -14.19
C GLY A 228 24.27 6.93 -14.64
N LYS A 229 23.59 6.80 -15.78
CA LYS A 229 22.69 7.85 -16.29
C LYS A 229 21.45 7.95 -15.42
N SER A 230 20.96 9.17 -15.25
CA SER A 230 19.68 9.42 -14.59
C SER A 230 18.49 8.91 -15.43
N HIS A 231 17.32 8.74 -14.82
CA HIS A 231 16.09 8.39 -15.55
C HIS A 231 15.75 9.41 -16.65
N ALA A 232 16.01 10.69 -16.40
CA ALA A 232 15.77 11.77 -17.36
C ALA A 232 16.72 11.70 -18.57
N GLU A 233 18.02 11.45 -18.34
CA GLU A 233 18.99 11.27 -19.43
C GLU A 233 18.72 10.02 -20.25
N THR A 234 18.39 8.92 -19.58
CA THR A 234 18.03 7.65 -20.23
C THR A 234 16.76 7.81 -21.06
N GLY A 235 15.74 8.50 -20.53
CA GLY A 235 14.51 8.81 -21.26
C GLY A 235 14.76 9.63 -22.52
N ARG A 236 15.67 10.62 -22.46
CA ARG A 236 16.07 11.38 -23.66
C ARG A 236 16.74 10.50 -24.72
N ILE A 237 17.64 9.60 -24.32
CA ILE A 237 18.35 8.69 -25.25
C ILE A 237 17.37 7.69 -25.88
N MET A 238 16.44 7.15 -25.09
CA MET A 238 15.48 6.13 -25.53
C MET A 238 14.19 6.70 -26.13
N GLN A 239 14.05 8.03 -26.16
CA GLN A 239 12.82 8.73 -26.57
C GLN A 239 11.57 8.28 -25.79
N LEU A 240 11.73 8.09 -24.48
CA LEU A 240 10.67 7.70 -23.56
C LEU A 240 10.54 8.70 -22.41
N PRO A 241 9.35 8.89 -21.82
CA PRO A 241 9.19 9.70 -20.62
C PRO A 241 10.05 9.18 -19.47
N SER A 242 10.61 10.08 -18.66
CA SER A 242 11.42 9.71 -17.48
C SER A 242 10.64 8.85 -16.49
N SER A 243 9.32 9.03 -16.38
CA SER A 243 8.43 8.19 -15.56
C SER A 243 8.42 6.76 -16.09
N THR A 244 8.20 6.58 -17.40
CA THR A 244 8.22 5.26 -18.05
C THR A 244 9.54 4.51 -17.87
N ILE A 245 10.68 5.22 -17.88
CA ILE A 245 11.98 4.62 -17.56
C ILE A 245 12.04 4.14 -16.11
N GLY A 246 11.54 4.95 -15.17
CA GLY A 246 11.46 4.57 -13.76
C GLY A 246 10.58 3.35 -13.53
N ASP A 247 9.37 3.35 -14.11
CA ASP A 247 8.40 2.27 -13.96
C ASP A 247 8.93 0.97 -14.57
N ARG A 248 9.53 1.03 -15.77
CA ARG A 248 10.17 -0.13 -16.41
C ARG A 248 11.35 -0.65 -15.61
N LYS A 249 12.22 0.22 -15.07
CA LYS A 249 13.33 -0.19 -14.19
C LYS A 249 12.80 -0.97 -12.99
N ILE A 250 11.80 -0.43 -12.29
CA ILE A 250 11.19 -1.06 -11.12
C ILE A 250 10.62 -2.44 -11.49
N ALA A 251 9.87 -2.53 -12.58
CA ALA A 251 9.28 -3.78 -13.04
C ALA A 251 10.35 -4.85 -13.33
N LEU A 252 11.41 -4.50 -14.05
CA LEU A 252 12.50 -5.42 -14.38
C LEU A 252 13.26 -5.89 -13.13
N PHE A 253 13.58 -4.97 -12.23
CA PHE A 253 14.28 -5.29 -10.99
C PHE A 253 13.42 -6.18 -10.08
N ARG A 254 12.12 -5.91 -10.01
CA ARG A 254 11.16 -6.75 -9.27
C ARG A 254 11.05 -8.15 -9.86
N ASN A 255 10.91 -8.27 -11.17
CA ASN A 255 10.81 -9.57 -11.84
C ASN A 255 12.10 -10.39 -11.65
N PHE A 256 13.25 -9.73 -11.76
CA PHE A 256 14.53 -10.39 -11.53
C PHE A 256 14.74 -10.75 -10.05
N ARG A 257 14.24 -9.93 -9.11
CA ARG A 257 14.21 -10.29 -7.68
C ARG A 257 13.39 -11.56 -7.46
N TYR A 258 12.16 -11.63 -7.97
CA TYR A 258 11.32 -12.83 -7.82
C TYR A 258 12.02 -14.07 -8.37
N TYR A 259 12.63 -13.94 -9.54
CA TYR A 259 13.43 -14.99 -10.13
C TYR A 259 14.59 -15.45 -9.24
N LEU A 260 15.33 -14.52 -8.61
CA LEU A 260 16.40 -14.86 -7.68
C LEU A 260 15.88 -15.51 -6.39
N VAL A 261 14.70 -15.11 -5.90
CA VAL A 261 14.01 -15.74 -4.76
C VAL A 261 13.63 -17.18 -5.11
N GLU A 262 13.06 -17.43 -6.29
CA GLU A 262 12.69 -18.78 -6.77
C GLU A 262 13.92 -19.71 -6.86
N LEU A 263 15.09 -19.17 -7.21
CA LEU A 263 16.34 -19.92 -7.23
C LEU A 263 16.99 -20.12 -5.84
N GLY A 264 16.40 -19.54 -4.79
CA GLY A 264 16.92 -19.54 -3.43
C GLY A 264 18.26 -18.82 -3.31
N LEU A 265 18.43 -17.73 -4.06
CA LEU A 265 19.67 -16.93 -4.12
C LEU A 265 19.62 -15.68 -3.24
N ILE A 266 18.41 -15.25 -2.88
CA ILE A 266 18.14 -14.15 -1.95
C ILE A 266 16.99 -14.56 -1.03
N GLU A 267 16.98 -14.05 0.20
CA GLU A 267 15.94 -14.32 1.19
C GLU A 267 14.62 -13.61 0.82
N GLN A 268 13.49 -14.22 1.19
CA GLN A 268 12.13 -13.71 0.91
C GLN A 268 11.82 -12.44 1.68
#